data_AF-A0AA39NI23-F1
#
_entry.id   AF-A0AA39NI23-F1
#
_cell.length_a   1.000
_cell.length_b   1.000
_cell.length_c   1.000
_cell.angle_alpha   90.00
_cell.angle_beta   90.00
_cell.angle_gamma   90.00
#
_symmetry.space_group_name_H-M   'P 1'
#
loop_
_entity.id
_entity.type
_entity.pdbx_description
1 polymer ?
#
loop_
_entity_poly.entity_id
_entity_poly.type
_entity_poly.pdbx_seq_one_letter_code
_entity_poly.pdbx_strand_id
1 'polypeptide(L)'
;MAKKPSGGCRVCEEYSTELIIAVKDETAGKNRLYHILISESAALIWRLRCEWRISKQDDETKWHSKVEIHNRWVSCINQRLSLDCQIVKTQKNGKHNLNPKIVLHTWSGCLENEEKLPDNWIRQPRVLVGIPYHKHDGSPTQSA
;
A
#
# COMPACT_ATOMS: atom_id res chain seq x y z
N MET A 1 -45.58 -17.95 -28.58
CA MET A 1 -44.28 -18.40 -28.03
C MET A 1 -43.54 -17.19 -27.49
N ALA A 2 -43.56 -16.99 -26.17
CA ALA A 2 -42.92 -15.85 -25.52
C ALA A 2 -41.42 -16.11 -25.34
N LYS A 3 -40.57 -15.25 -25.92
CA LYS A 3 -39.13 -15.26 -25.67
C LYS A 3 -38.88 -14.80 -24.22
N LYS A 4 -38.34 -15.68 -23.38
CA LYS A 4 -37.84 -15.33 -22.05
C LYS A 4 -36.71 -14.30 -22.20
N PRO A 5 -36.68 -13.20 -21.43
CA PRO A 5 -35.50 -12.36 -21.34
C PRO A 5 -34.42 -13.11 -20.57
N SER A 6 -33.23 -13.21 -21.16
CA SER A 6 -32.00 -13.65 -20.51
C SER A 6 -31.71 -12.72 -19.33
N GLY A 7 -31.95 -13.21 -18.12
CA GLY A 7 -31.65 -12.50 -16.88
C GLY A 7 -30.15 -12.30 -16.72
N GLY A 8 -29.65 -11.16 -17.20
CA GLY A 8 -28.41 -10.58 -16.70
C GLY A 8 -28.62 -10.15 -15.25
N CYS A 9 -27.74 -10.58 -14.36
CA CYS A 9 -27.73 -10.16 -12.97
C CYS A 9 -27.45 -8.65 -12.93
N ARG A 10 -28.46 -7.82 -12.61
CA ARG A 10 -28.32 -6.34 -12.46
C ARG A 10 -27.21 -5.93 -11.49
N VAL A 11 -26.89 -6.80 -10.53
CA VAL A 11 -25.87 -6.56 -9.51
C VAL A 11 -24.46 -6.50 -10.13
N CYS A 12 -24.20 -7.17 -11.26
CA CYS A 12 -22.86 -7.13 -11.87
C CYS A 12 -22.59 -5.83 -12.65
N GLU A 13 -23.63 -5.16 -13.15
CA GLU A 13 -23.51 -3.91 -13.89
C GLU A 13 -23.43 -2.68 -12.98
N GLU A 14 -24.14 -2.68 -11.84
CA GLU A 14 -24.14 -1.57 -10.89
C GLU A 14 -22.78 -1.40 -10.18
N TYR A 15 -22.06 -2.49 -9.86
CA TYR A 15 -20.69 -2.38 -9.33
C TYR A 15 -19.69 -1.87 -10.38
N SER A 16 -19.99 -2.02 -11.67
CA SER A 16 -19.12 -1.61 -12.77
C SER A 16 -19.21 -0.10 -13.02
N THR A 17 -20.39 0.49 -12.88
CA THR A 17 -20.59 1.94 -13.06
C THR A 17 -20.14 2.76 -11.85
N GLU A 18 -20.26 2.24 -10.63
CA GLU A 18 -19.70 2.93 -9.44
C GLU A 18 -18.17 3.00 -9.46
N LEU A 19 -17.49 1.99 -10.01
CA LEU A 19 -16.03 2.00 -10.20
C LEU A 19 -15.55 2.98 -11.30
N ILE A 20 -16.43 3.42 -12.19
CA ILE A 20 -16.10 4.34 -13.29
C ILE A 20 -16.17 5.81 -12.83
N ILE A 21 -16.96 6.14 -11.79
CA ILE A 21 -17.07 7.51 -11.25
C ILE A 21 -15.84 7.90 -10.40
N ALA A 22 -15.07 6.93 -9.90
CA ALA A 22 -13.85 7.17 -9.11
C ALA A 22 -12.61 7.59 -9.95
N VAL A 23 -12.77 7.84 -11.25
CA VAL A 23 -11.66 8.21 -12.16
C VAL A 23 -11.29 9.69 -12.07
N LYS A 24 -12.04 10.51 -11.32
CA LYS A 24 -11.86 11.97 -11.30
C LYS A 24 -11.36 12.57 -9.99
N ASP A 25 -11.17 11.79 -8.93
CA ASP A 25 -10.94 12.39 -7.61
C ASP A 25 -9.62 11.92 -6.97
N GLU A 26 -8.72 12.87 -6.76
CA GLU A 26 -7.46 12.73 -6.02
C GLU A 26 -7.69 12.08 -4.64
N THR A 27 -8.88 12.29 -4.06
CA THR A 27 -9.32 11.66 -2.80
C THR A 27 -9.35 10.13 -2.87
N ALA A 28 -9.66 9.53 -4.03
CA ALA A 28 -9.73 8.08 -4.18
C ALA A 28 -8.36 7.42 -4.00
N GLY A 29 -7.30 8.04 -4.56
CA GLY A 29 -5.91 7.61 -4.37
C GLY A 29 -5.48 7.70 -2.90
N LYS A 30 -5.76 8.84 -2.26
CA LYS A 30 -5.44 9.07 -0.84
C LYS A 30 -6.17 8.12 0.09
N ASN A 31 -7.47 7.89 -0.13
CA ASN A 31 -8.28 6.95 0.65
C ASN A 31 -7.76 5.51 0.49
N ARG A 32 -7.36 5.14 -0.73
CA ARG A 32 -6.75 3.83 -0.98
C ARG A 32 -5.40 3.70 -0.26
N LEU A 33 -4.56 4.73 -0.30
CA LEU A 33 -3.28 4.75 0.41
C LEU A 33 -3.51 4.60 1.92
N TYR A 34 -4.47 5.34 2.48
CA TYR A 34 -4.84 5.23 3.89
C TYR A 34 -5.23 3.79 4.27
N HIS A 35 -6.11 3.14 3.51
CA HIS A 35 -6.47 1.74 3.77
C HIS A 35 -5.27 0.78 3.67
N ILE A 36 -4.36 0.99 2.72
CA ILE A 36 -3.12 0.21 2.62
C ILE A 36 -2.29 0.40 3.89
N LEU A 37 -2.04 1.64 4.30
CA LEU A 37 -1.23 1.93 5.49
C LEU A 37 -1.83 1.31 6.75
N ILE A 38 -3.14 1.44 6.97
CA ILE A 38 -3.79 0.88 8.15
C ILE A 38 -3.76 -0.65 8.15
N SER A 39 -4.11 -1.28 7.01
CA SER A 39 -4.17 -2.75 6.92
C SER A 39 -2.80 -3.40 7.05
N GLU A 40 -1.79 -2.87 6.35
CA GLU A 40 -0.42 -3.37 6.46
C GLU A 40 0.13 -3.14 7.87
N SER A 41 -0.19 -2.00 8.51
CA SER A 41 0.28 -1.69 9.88
C SER A 41 -0.28 -2.70 10.86
N ALA A 42 -1.59 -2.93 10.80
CA ALA A 42 -2.26 -3.91 11.66
C ALA A 42 -1.69 -5.31 11.45
N ALA A 43 -1.44 -5.71 10.19
CA ALA A 43 -0.84 -7.00 9.86
C ALA A 43 0.61 -7.11 10.40
N LEU A 44 1.42 -6.05 10.32
CA LEU A 44 2.76 -6.03 10.90
C LEU A 44 2.71 -6.14 12.43
N ILE A 45 1.86 -5.35 13.09
CA ILE A 45 1.68 -5.41 14.55
C ILE A 45 1.28 -6.82 14.98
N TRP A 46 0.33 -7.43 14.27
CA TRP A 46 -0.08 -8.81 14.51
C TRP A 46 1.09 -9.79 14.39
N ARG A 47 1.87 -9.73 13.29
CA ARG A 47 3.05 -10.58 13.09
C ARG A 47 4.08 -10.42 14.21
N LEU A 48 4.41 -9.18 14.58
CA LEU A 48 5.36 -8.88 15.66
C LEU A 48 4.89 -9.46 17.01
N ARG A 49 3.58 -9.39 17.31
CA ARG A 49 3.01 -9.98 18.53
C ARG A 49 3.08 -11.51 18.52
N CYS A 50 2.80 -12.14 17.38
CA CYS A 50 2.91 -13.58 17.24
C CYS A 50 4.37 -14.05 17.35
N GLU A 51 5.31 -13.35 16.72
CA GLU A 51 6.76 -13.63 16.84
C GLU A 51 7.21 -13.55 18.30
N TRP A 52 6.78 -12.51 19.02
CA TRP A 52 7.08 -12.36 20.44
C TRP A 52 6.51 -13.51 21.29
N ARG A 53 5.21 -13.77 21.16
CA ARG A 53 4.51 -14.75 22.00
C ARG A 53 4.91 -16.20 21.72
N ILE A 54 5.04 -16.58 20.44
CA ILE A 54 5.24 -17.98 20.04
C ILE A 54 6.72 -18.30 19.86
N SER A 55 7.48 -17.41 19.22
CA SER A 55 8.89 -17.69 18.87
C SER A 55 9.87 -17.30 19.97
N LYS A 56 9.56 -16.23 20.73
CA LYS A 56 10.44 -15.70 21.78
C LYS A 56 10.00 -16.04 23.20
N GLN A 57 8.90 -16.77 23.38
CA GLN A 57 8.38 -17.24 24.68
C GLN A 57 8.25 -16.11 25.73
N ASP A 58 7.79 -14.93 25.30
CA ASP A 58 7.62 -13.74 26.15
C ASP A 58 8.93 -13.21 26.79
N ASP A 59 10.10 -13.53 26.23
CA ASP A 59 11.40 -13.01 26.69
C ASP A 59 11.57 -11.52 26.34
N GLU A 60 11.52 -10.66 27.37
CA GLU A 60 11.65 -9.20 27.25
C GLU A 60 13.01 -8.76 26.68
N THR A 61 14.07 -9.55 26.86
CA THR A 61 15.42 -9.21 26.36
C THR A 61 15.51 -9.30 24.83
N LYS A 62 14.54 -9.96 24.18
CA LYS A 62 14.48 -10.17 22.74
C LYS A 62 13.49 -9.23 22.05
N TRP A 63 13.12 -8.11 22.68
CA TRP A 63 12.21 -7.14 22.07
C TRP A 63 12.78 -6.60 20.74
N HIS A 64 11.92 -6.40 19.74
CA HIS A 64 12.35 -5.87 18.45
C HIS A 64 12.82 -4.43 18.58
N SER A 65 13.98 -4.10 18.00
CA SER A 65 14.47 -2.73 17.98
C SER A 65 13.56 -1.82 17.16
N LYS A 66 13.46 -0.54 17.52
CA LYS A 66 12.74 0.48 16.72
C LYS A 66 13.23 0.51 15.27
N VAL A 67 14.53 0.34 15.05
CA VAL A 67 15.13 0.30 13.70
C VAL A 67 14.66 -0.93 12.93
N GLU A 68 14.61 -2.08 13.59
CA GLU A 68 14.14 -3.32 12.99
C GLU A 68 12.66 -3.22 12.58
N ILE A 69 11.81 -2.70 13.47
CA ILE A 69 10.39 -2.48 13.20
C ILE A 69 10.21 -1.50 12.04
N HIS A 70 10.94 -0.39 12.03
CA HIS A 70 10.89 0.58 10.94
C HIS A 70 11.29 -0.04 9.59
N ASN A 71 12.41 -0.77 9.54
CA ASN A 71 12.88 -1.41 8.30
C ASN A 71 11.88 -2.47 7.79
N ARG A 72 11.29 -3.25 8.69
CA ARG A 72 10.22 -4.21 8.35
C ARG A 72 8.99 -3.49 7.80
N TRP A 73 8.60 -2.38 8.42
CA TRP A 73 7.48 -1.56 7.96
C TRP A 73 7.69 -0.99 6.56
N VAL A 74 8.83 -0.34 6.32
CA VAL A 74 9.22 0.19 5.01
C VAL A 74 9.26 -0.92 3.96
N SER A 75 9.79 -2.09 4.31
CA SER A 75 9.82 -3.27 3.42
C SER A 75 8.41 -3.74 3.04
N CYS A 76 7.48 -3.85 4.01
CA CYS A 76 6.09 -4.23 3.73
C CYS A 76 5.41 -3.24 2.77
N ILE A 77 5.58 -1.94 2.98
CA ILE A 77 4.99 -0.92 2.09
C ILE A 77 5.61 -0.95 0.69
N ASN A 78 6.94 -1.12 0.58
CA ASN A 78 7.61 -1.29 -0.71
C ASN A 78 7.16 -2.55 -1.47
N GLN A 79 6.91 -3.64 -0.75
CA GLN A 79 6.33 -4.85 -1.35
C GLN A 79 4.93 -4.57 -1.90
N ARG A 80 4.09 -3.81 -1.17
CA ARG A 80 2.75 -3.45 -1.64
C ARG A 80 2.79 -2.56 -2.88
N LEU A 81 3.66 -1.55 -2.90
CA LEU A 81 3.92 -0.72 -4.08
C LEU A 81 4.35 -1.58 -5.29
N SER A 82 5.25 -2.53 -5.06
CA SER A 82 5.73 -3.44 -6.11
C SER A 82 4.62 -4.32 -6.66
N LEU A 83 3.75 -4.86 -5.80
CA LEU A 83 2.59 -5.65 -6.21
C LEU A 83 1.61 -4.82 -7.04
N ASP A 84 1.30 -3.59 -6.61
CA ASP A 84 0.45 -2.68 -7.37
C ASP A 84 1.02 -2.42 -8.78
N CYS A 85 2.32 -2.18 -8.87
CA CYS A 85 3.00 -2.00 -10.15
C CYS A 85 2.95 -3.27 -11.02
N GLN A 86 3.13 -4.44 -10.41
CA GLN A 86 3.07 -5.72 -11.13
C GLN A 86 1.68 -6.00 -11.68
N ILE A 87 0.62 -5.80 -10.89
CA ILE A 87 -0.78 -5.99 -11.32
C ILE A 87 -1.07 -5.10 -12.53
N VAL A 88 -0.60 -3.86 -12.51
CA VAL A 88 -0.73 -2.94 -13.65
C VAL A 88 0.10 -3.39 -14.87
N LYS A 89 1.30 -3.93 -14.67
CA LYS A 89 2.15 -4.43 -15.77
C LYS A 89 1.58 -5.69 -16.42
N THR A 90 0.97 -6.59 -15.65
CA THR A 90 0.44 -7.89 -16.12
C THR A 90 -0.89 -7.78 -16.88
N GLN A 91 -1.37 -6.57 -17.14
CA GLN A 91 -2.66 -6.22 -17.77
C GLN A 91 -2.98 -6.80 -19.16
N LYS A 92 -2.16 -7.71 -19.71
CA LYS A 92 -2.42 -8.30 -21.03
C LYS A 92 -3.76 -9.04 -21.14
N ASN A 93 -4.36 -9.50 -20.02
CA ASN A 93 -5.54 -10.39 -20.04
C ASN A 93 -6.74 -9.87 -19.20
N GLY A 94 -7.17 -8.63 -19.42
CA GLY A 94 -8.58 -8.22 -19.56
C GLY A 94 -9.66 -8.46 -18.48
N LYS A 95 -9.43 -9.03 -17.28
CA LYS A 95 -10.56 -9.37 -16.38
C LYS A 95 -10.58 -8.75 -14.98
N HIS A 96 -9.44 -8.35 -14.41
CA HIS A 96 -9.40 -7.72 -13.07
C HIS A 96 -8.21 -6.74 -12.99
N ASN A 97 -8.45 -5.47 -13.31
CA ASN A 97 -7.38 -4.50 -13.51
C ASN A 97 -7.45 -3.37 -12.50
N LEU A 98 -6.34 -3.13 -11.77
CA LEU A 98 -6.09 -1.83 -11.14
C LEU A 98 -5.80 -0.81 -12.24
N ASN A 99 -6.52 0.32 -12.25
CA ASN A 99 -6.27 1.40 -13.20
C ASN A 99 -4.86 2.01 -12.96
N PRO A 100 -3.98 2.14 -13.98
CA PRO A 100 -2.66 2.75 -13.78
C PRO A 100 -2.74 4.13 -13.13
N LYS A 101 -3.79 4.92 -13.46
CA LYS A 101 -4.01 6.23 -12.86
C LYS A 101 -4.27 6.16 -11.36
N ILE A 102 -5.04 5.17 -10.88
CA ILE A 102 -5.29 5.05 -9.43
C ILE A 102 -4.00 4.72 -8.67
N VAL A 103 -3.12 3.93 -9.27
CA VAL A 103 -1.81 3.59 -8.68
C VAL A 103 -0.91 4.82 -8.61
N LEU A 104 -0.82 5.61 -9.69
CA LEU A 104 -0.08 6.88 -9.68
C LEU A 104 -0.58 7.82 -8.58
N HIS A 105 -1.91 8.01 -8.48
CA HIS A 105 -2.50 8.87 -7.45
C HIS A 105 -2.38 8.30 -6.03
N THR A 106 -2.40 6.97 -5.88
CA THR A 106 -2.24 6.33 -4.55
C THR A 106 -0.87 6.65 -3.96
N TRP A 107 0.18 6.56 -4.78
CA TRP A 107 1.55 6.58 -4.28
C TRP A 107 2.25 7.94 -4.46
N SER A 108 1.62 8.90 -5.13
CA SER A 108 2.18 10.25 -5.30
C SER A 108 2.34 10.97 -3.96
N GLY A 109 3.45 11.71 -3.83
CA GLY A 109 3.87 12.41 -2.63
C GLY A 109 4.52 11.52 -1.57
N CYS A 110 4.67 10.21 -1.82
CA CYS A 110 5.22 9.24 -0.88
C CYS A 110 6.44 8.50 -1.44
N LEU A 111 6.89 8.82 -2.64
CA LEU A 111 8.01 8.13 -3.29
C LEU A 111 9.35 8.76 -2.92
N GLU A 112 10.38 7.93 -2.90
CA GLU A 112 11.74 8.40 -2.69
C GLU A 112 12.28 9.04 -3.98
N ASN A 113 12.81 10.27 -3.88
CA ASN A 113 13.28 11.08 -5.02
C ASN A 113 12.21 11.22 -6.14
N GLU A 114 10.95 11.46 -5.77
CA GLU A 114 9.82 11.52 -6.70
C GLU A 114 10.05 12.54 -7.84
N GLU A 115 10.75 13.63 -7.55
CA GLU A 115 11.10 14.68 -8.51
C GLU A 115 11.99 14.21 -9.68
N LYS A 116 12.68 13.07 -9.53
CA LYS A 116 13.53 12.47 -10.58
C LYS A 116 12.80 11.39 -11.38
N LEU A 117 11.58 11.03 -10.97
CA LEU A 117 10.81 9.98 -11.63
C LEU A 117 10.01 10.56 -12.81
N PRO A 118 9.83 9.79 -13.90
CA PRO A 118 8.94 10.20 -14.98
C PRO A 118 7.47 10.14 -14.53
N ASP A 119 6.60 10.92 -15.18
CA ASP A 119 5.16 10.97 -14.88
C ASP A 119 4.50 9.59 -14.80
N ASN A 120 4.95 8.64 -15.64
CA ASN A 120 4.52 7.25 -15.59
C ASN A 120 5.65 6.33 -15.07
N TRP A 121 5.94 6.47 -13.78
CA TRP A 121 6.98 5.72 -13.09
C TRP A 121 6.64 4.25 -12.83
N ILE A 122 5.38 3.81 -13.00
CA ILE A 122 4.94 2.42 -12.75
C ILE A 122 5.81 1.41 -13.50
N ARG A 123 6.27 1.76 -14.71
CA ARG A 123 7.10 0.86 -15.53
C ARG A 123 8.57 0.83 -15.13
N GLN A 124 9.02 1.78 -14.31
CA GLN A 124 10.40 1.83 -13.85
C GLN A 124 10.72 0.69 -12.88
N PRO A 125 11.93 0.13 -12.95
CA PRO A 125 12.43 -0.77 -11.92
C PRO A 125 12.79 0.02 -10.65
N ARG A 126 12.62 -0.60 -9.48
CA ARG A 126 13.10 -0.10 -8.17
C ARG A 126 12.54 1.25 -7.71
N VAL A 127 11.25 1.51 -7.95
CA VAL A 127 10.57 2.62 -7.28
C VAL A 127 10.30 2.22 -5.82
N LEU A 128 10.68 3.10 -4.87
CA LEU A 128 10.56 2.88 -3.43
C LEU A 128 9.77 4.01 -2.78
N VAL A 129 9.16 3.73 -1.64
CA VAL A 129 8.58 4.77 -0.78
C VAL A 129 9.67 5.49 0.02
N GLY A 130 9.54 6.80 0.11
CA GLY A 130 10.43 7.66 0.90
C GLY A 130 9.84 7.85 2.30
N ILE A 131 10.31 7.08 3.29
CA ILE A 131 9.94 7.29 4.69
C ILE A 131 11.21 7.70 5.44
N PRO A 132 11.40 8.99 5.75
CA PRO A 132 12.59 9.44 6.47
C PRO A 132 12.59 8.89 7.90
N TYR A 133 13.68 8.24 8.29
CA TYR A 133 13.91 7.85 9.68
C TYR A 133 14.42 9.05 10.47
N HIS A 134 13.55 9.69 11.26
CA HIS A 134 14.00 10.67 12.24
C HIS A 134 14.67 9.94 13.41
N LYS A 135 16.00 10.05 13.49
CA LYS A 135 16.73 9.74 14.73
C LYS A 135 16.28 10.76 15.78
N HIS A 136 15.73 10.28 16.89
CA HIS A 136 15.70 11.10 18.11
C HIS A 136 17.13 11.15 18.63
N ASP A 137 17.81 12.25 18.36
CA ASP A 137 18.98 12.72 19.06
C ASP A 137 18.61 12.96 20.53
N GLY A 138 18.88 11.96 21.38
CA GLY A 138 18.85 12.12 22.82
C GLY A 138 19.99 13.03 23.28
N SER A 139 19.91 14.32 22.96
CA SER A 139 20.76 15.34 23.56
C SER A 139 20.37 15.44 25.04
N PRO A 140 21.30 15.20 25.99
CA PRO A 140 21.01 15.46 27.39
C PRO A 140 20.87 16.96 27.56
N THR A 141 19.70 17.40 28.01
CA THR A 141 19.47 18.75 28.50
C THR A 141 20.50 19.02 29.58
N GLN A 142 21.58 19.73 29.27
CA GLN A 142 22.46 20.30 30.29
C GLN A 142 21.65 21.40 30.97
N SER A 143 21.14 21.09 32.16
CA SER A 143 20.61 22.07 33.09
C SER A 143 21.76 22.98 33.53
N ALA A 144 21.58 24.28 33.34
CA ALA A 144 22.35 25.33 33.98
C ALA A 144 21.75 25.65 35.36
#